data_AF-A0A9P0KSZ5-F1
#
_entry.id   AF-A0A9P0KSZ5-F1
#
_cell.length_a   1.000
_cell.length_b   1.000
_cell.length_c   1.000
_cell.angle_alpha   90.00
_cell.angle_beta   90.00
_cell.angle_gamma   90.00
#
_symmetry.space_group_name_H-M   'P 1'
#
loop_
_entity.id
_entity.type
_entity.pdbx_description
1 polymer ?
#
loop_
_entity_poly.entity_id
_entity_poly.type
_entity_poly.pdbx_seq_one_letter_code
_entity_poly.pdbx_strand_id
1 'polypeptide(L)'
;MMDDIITFNKSLQQRYQEYREVFGGLPVPYRKLNKCWTFYLQFTVDVIGWQAVWKIPRLTCESLCITFPSFVLVLVLEIDFENLEALVRVLAVRDDIVIPDIHRVQLIQLWVTKDQDKSIALNLESTANSIDMLRFFYLYLVRPWDEDEESDWVSSHLESRLRLYYDLKSGSIPRACAEHIHSLLTQARSLANKRDFLRKKITRDCLEEDLYMDTFTKIYCELLELQPHIDMAEDPLLRDFLVKKLTNMSSGDQRSEEETWIIYDQGTANDYMNFLEKVKEVYPTETFRITDSLAAKLVNCNSKKARFILSESKHHINTTGILEEGGELRGIGLRENIQLLSDRDDIMLDFSIGHTVIENVTINCGEAQCGILGYSKAQKGA
;
A
#
# COMPACT_ATOMS: atom_id res chain seq x y z
N MET A 1 9.14 -20.77 0.07
CA MET A 1 9.73 -19.99 -1.04
C MET A 1 9.60 -18.46 -0.87
N MET A 2 8.69 -17.91 -0.04
CA MET A 2 8.94 -16.57 0.57
C MET A 2 9.97 -16.67 1.72
N ASP A 3 10.16 -17.87 2.28
CA ASP A 3 11.16 -18.13 3.32
C ASP A 3 12.62 -18.07 2.83
N ASP A 4 12.83 -18.01 1.51
CA ASP A 4 14.14 -18.08 0.87
C ASP A 4 14.71 -16.70 0.53
N ILE A 5 14.03 -15.60 0.89
CA ILE A 5 14.55 -14.24 0.73
C ILE A 5 15.09 -13.68 2.04
N ILE A 6 16.11 -12.83 1.96
CA ILE A 6 16.63 -12.08 3.10
C ILE A 6 15.70 -10.90 3.38
N THR A 7 15.21 -10.78 4.61
CA THR A 7 14.30 -9.72 5.05
C THR A 7 14.81 -9.07 6.34
N PHE A 8 14.45 -7.80 6.55
CA PHE A 8 14.88 -7.03 7.70
C PHE A 8 13.68 -6.41 8.41
N ASN A 9 13.65 -6.50 9.74
CA ASN A 9 12.72 -5.74 10.58
C ASN A 9 13.51 -4.74 11.42
N LYS A 10 13.78 -3.57 10.83
CA LYS A 10 14.60 -2.53 11.46
C LYS A 10 13.75 -1.55 12.26
N SER A 11 14.38 -0.92 13.25
CA SER A 11 13.78 0.18 14.02
C SER A 11 13.96 1.52 13.30
N LEU A 12 13.23 2.54 13.78
CA LEU A 12 13.39 3.92 13.30
C LEU A 12 14.84 4.39 13.42
N GLN A 13 15.47 4.16 14.57
CA GLN A 13 16.83 4.60 14.84
C GLN A 13 17.84 3.91 13.92
N GLN A 14 17.67 2.61 13.67
CA GLN A 14 18.51 1.86 12.74
C GLN A 14 18.40 2.44 11.33
N ARG A 15 17.17 2.62 10.81
CA ARG A 15 16.95 3.22 9.48
C ARG A 15 17.53 4.62 9.37
N TYR A 16 17.29 5.45 10.39
CA TYR A 16 17.80 6.81 10.40
C TYR A 16 19.33 6.85 10.33
N GLN A 17 20.01 6.00 11.12
CA GLN A 17 21.47 5.89 11.09
C GLN A 17 21.99 5.40 9.74
N GLU A 18 21.36 4.39 9.16
CA GLU A 18 21.69 3.87 7.82
C GLU A 18 21.62 4.98 6.75
N TYR A 19 20.57 5.81 6.75
CA TYR A 19 20.48 6.90 5.77
C TYR A 19 21.47 8.04 6.05
N ARG A 20 21.88 8.26 7.30
CA ARG A 20 22.97 9.18 7.63
C ARG A 20 24.31 8.70 7.09
N GLU A 21 24.52 7.40 6.98
CA GLU A 21 25.70 6.82 6.33
C GLU A 21 25.66 7.01 4.80
N VAL A 22 24.48 6.90 4.18
CA VAL A 22 24.30 7.11 2.73
C VAL A 22 24.46 8.58 2.32
N PHE A 23 23.77 9.49 3.01
CA PHE A 23 23.71 10.90 2.63
C PHE A 23 24.77 11.78 3.32
N GLY A 24 25.42 11.25 4.36
CA GLY A 24 26.39 11.99 5.16
C GLY A 24 25.74 13.07 6.02
N GLY A 25 26.53 14.10 6.35
CA GLY A 25 26.11 15.22 7.19
C GLY A 25 25.95 16.56 6.46
N LEU A 26 26.18 16.58 5.14
CA LEU A 26 26.06 17.80 4.33
C LEU A 26 24.62 17.95 3.82
N PRO A 27 24.16 19.18 3.56
CA PRO A 27 22.87 19.39 2.90
C PRO A 27 22.82 18.74 1.51
N VAL A 28 21.79 17.92 1.27
CA VAL A 28 21.62 17.21 -0.01
C VAL A 28 20.25 17.52 -0.61
N PRO A 29 20.18 18.26 -1.73
CA PRO A 29 18.93 18.44 -2.46
C PRO A 29 18.50 17.14 -3.14
N TYR A 30 17.20 17.00 -3.39
CA TYR A 30 16.64 15.74 -3.89
C TYR A 30 17.34 15.22 -5.15
N ARG A 31 17.64 16.10 -6.11
CA ARG A 31 18.33 15.77 -7.37
C ARG A 31 19.73 15.16 -7.20
N LYS A 32 20.35 15.31 -6.02
CA LYS A 32 21.66 14.71 -5.70
C LYS A 32 21.55 13.41 -4.93
N LEU A 33 20.37 13.02 -4.43
CA LEU A 33 20.19 11.78 -3.66
C LEU A 33 20.53 10.54 -4.48
N ASN A 34 20.19 10.52 -5.78
CA ASN A 34 20.57 9.43 -6.66
C ASN A 34 22.10 9.24 -6.69
N LYS A 35 22.89 10.32 -6.74
CA LYS A 35 24.36 10.24 -6.70
C LYS A 35 24.88 9.68 -5.38
N CYS A 36 24.26 10.03 -4.26
CA CYS A 36 24.59 9.46 -2.95
C CYS A 36 24.31 7.95 -2.94
N TRP A 37 23.16 7.53 -3.47
CA TRP A 37 22.84 6.11 -3.63
C TRP A 37 23.82 5.40 -4.54
N THR A 38 24.13 5.94 -5.72
CA THR A 38 25.13 5.39 -6.64
C THR A 38 26.45 5.16 -5.93
N PHE A 39 26.97 6.16 -5.22
CA PHE A 39 28.22 6.06 -4.49
C PHE A 39 28.15 4.98 -3.40
N TYR A 40 27.11 4.98 -2.57
CA TYR A 40 26.97 4.01 -1.48
C TYR A 40 26.84 2.56 -1.98
N LEU A 41 26.04 2.34 -3.02
CA LEU A 41 25.77 1.00 -3.56
C LEU A 41 27.00 0.38 -4.23
N GLN A 42 27.85 1.20 -4.86
CA GLN A 42 29.11 0.74 -5.48
C GLN A 42 30.05 0.02 -4.49
N PHE A 43 29.98 0.33 -3.20
CA PHE A 43 30.83 -0.29 -2.17
C PHE A 43 30.13 -1.36 -1.34
N THR A 44 28.80 -1.44 -1.40
CA THR A 44 28.01 -2.28 -0.49
C THR A 44 27.23 -3.38 -1.18
N VAL A 45 27.10 -3.32 -2.51
CA VAL A 45 26.38 -4.32 -3.31
C VAL A 45 27.36 -5.09 -4.20
N ASP A 46 27.27 -6.41 -4.18
CA ASP A 46 27.96 -7.27 -5.15
C ASP A 46 27.42 -6.96 -6.56
N VAL A 47 28.31 -6.64 -7.51
CA VAL A 47 27.91 -6.16 -8.85
C VAL A 47 27.26 -7.27 -9.69
N ILE A 48 27.65 -8.53 -9.49
CA ILE A 48 27.24 -9.67 -10.32
C ILE A 48 27.13 -10.95 -9.49
N GLY A 49 26.43 -11.95 -10.04
CA GLY A 49 26.53 -13.34 -9.59
C GLY A 49 25.56 -13.73 -8.46
N TRP A 50 24.86 -12.77 -7.86
CA TRP A 50 23.84 -13.07 -6.85
C TRP A 50 22.46 -13.30 -7.49
N GLN A 51 21.68 -14.16 -6.84
CA GLN A 51 20.34 -14.54 -7.23
C GLN A 51 19.30 -13.78 -6.42
N ALA A 52 18.19 -13.44 -7.08
CA ALA A 52 17.12 -12.66 -6.49
C ALA A 52 15.75 -13.15 -6.94
N VAL A 53 14.74 -12.94 -6.10
CA VAL A 53 13.35 -12.95 -6.55
C VAL A 53 13.05 -11.59 -7.14
N TRP A 54 12.68 -11.53 -8.41
CA TRP A 54 12.11 -10.36 -9.06
C TRP A 54 10.59 -10.37 -8.85
N LYS A 55 10.04 -9.35 -8.16
CA LYS A 55 8.59 -9.13 -8.14
C LYS A 55 8.23 -8.21 -9.28
N ILE A 56 7.54 -8.75 -10.28
CA ILE A 56 7.22 -8.01 -11.49
C ILE A 56 6.12 -6.98 -11.18
N PRO A 57 6.35 -5.68 -11.43
CA PRO A 57 5.33 -4.65 -11.22
C PRO A 57 4.12 -4.89 -12.13
N ARG A 58 2.93 -4.45 -11.69
CA ARG A 58 1.67 -4.59 -12.44
C ARG A 58 1.77 -4.10 -13.90
N LEU A 59 2.32 -2.90 -14.11
CA LEU A 59 2.49 -2.34 -15.46
C LEU A 59 3.41 -3.20 -16.35
N THR A 60 4.43 -3.83 -15.75
CA THR A 60 5.32 -4.74 -16.47
C THR A 60 4.60 -6.06 -16.76
N CYS A 61 3.81 -6.59 -15.82
CA CYS A 61 2.96 -7.76 -16.06
C CYS A 61 2.01 -7.53 -17.24
N GLU A 62 1.32 -6.38 -17.25
CA GLU A 62 0.40 -5.98 -18.32
C GLU A 62 1.14 -5.89 -19.67
N SER A 63 2.33 -5.29 -19.70
CA SER A 63 3.13 -5.18 -20.93
C SER A 63 3.66 -6.51 -21.46
N LEU A 64 3.87 -7.49 -20.58
CA LEU A 64 4.34 -8.83 -20.90
C LEU A 64 3.18 -9.82 -21.12
N CYS A 65 1.92 -9.37 -20.98
CA CYS A 65 0.74 -10.22 -21.04
C CYS A 65 0.76 -11.40 -20.05
N ILE A 66 1.25 -11.16 -18.83
CA ILE A 66 1.30 -12.15 -17.75
C ILE A 66 0.40 -11.74 -16.58
N THR A 67 -0.03 -12.72 -15.78
CA THR A 67 -0.91 -12.47 -14.63
C THR A 67 -0.19 -11.71 -13.52
N PHE A 68 -0.85 -10.74 -12.90
CA PHE A 68 -0.36 -10.10 -11.69
C PHE A 68 -0.99 -10.74 -10.45
N PRO A 69 -0.23 -10.97 -9.35
CA PRO A 69 1.21 -10.79 -9.21
C PRO A 69 2.02 -11.93 -9.83
N SER A 70 3.20 -11.61 -10.38
CA SER A 70 4.16 -12.59 -10.91
C SER A 70 5.52 -12.46 -10.22
N PHE A 71 6.15 -13.61 -9.98
CA PHE A 71 7.44 -13.73 -9.28
C PHE A 71 8.39 -14.64 -10.05
N VAL A 72 9.62 -14.18 -10.26
CA VAL A 72 10.61 -14.89 -11.06
C VAL A 72 11.95 -14.95 -10.32
N LEU A 73 12.62 -16.11 -10.35
CA LEU A 73 13.99 -16.24 -9.86
C LEU A 73 14.95 -15.77 -10.96
N VAL A 74 15.84 -14.86 -10.62
CA VAL A 74 16.78 -14.26 -11.57
C VAL A 74 18.22 -14.28 -11.03
N LEU A 75 19.19 -14.30 -11.95
CA LEU A 75 20.60 -14.07 -11.69
C LEU A 75 20.98 -12.65 -12.12
N VAL A 76 21.63 -11.90 -11.25
CA VAL A 76 22.14 -10.57 -11.58
C VAL A 76 23.43 -10.69 -12.38
N LEU A 77 23.42 -10.16 -13.60
CA LEU A 77 24.55 -10.19 -14.53
C LEU A 77 25.39 -8.91 -14.48
N GLU A 78 24.77 -7.77 -14.19
CA GLU A 78 25.40 -6.45 -14.13
C GLU A 78 24.48 -5.49 -13.36
N ILE A 79 25.05 -4.47 -12.73
CA ILE A 79 24.33 -3.37 -12.11
C ILE A 79 24.76 -2.04 -12.73
N ASP A 80 23.77 -1.27 -13.17
CA ASP A 80 23.90 0.13 -13.52
C ASP A 80 23.50 0.99 -12.31
N PHE A 81 24.50 1.46 -11.59
CA PHE A 81 24.31 2.27 -10.40
C PHE A 81 23.82 3.70 -10.68
N GLU A 82 23.95 4.21 -11.91
CA GLU A 82 23.45 5.55 -12.25
C GLU A 82 21.92 5.52 -12.38
N ASN A 83 21.40 4.51 -13.09
CA ASN A 83 19.96 4.33 -13.26
C ASN A 83 19.31 3.49 -12.15
N LEU A 84 20.11 2.94 -11.22
CA LEU A 84 19.66 2.04 -10.15
C LEU A 84 18.95 0.81 -10.71
N GLU A 85 19.49 0.26 -11.80
CA GLU A 85 18.96 -0.88 -12.52
C GLU A 85 19.95 -2.04 -12.53
N ALA A 86 19.44 -3.26 -12.70
CA ALA A 86 20.24 -4.45 -12.91
C ALA A 86 19.85 -5.12 -14.23
N LEU A 87 20.86 -5.64 -14.93
CA LEU A 87 20.64 -6.61 -16.00
C LEU A 87 20.54 -7.99 -15.35
N VAL A 88 19.42 -8.66 -15.57
CA VAL A 88 19.14 -9.95 -14.93
C VAL A 88 18.81 -11.02 -15.95
N ARG A 89 19.19 -12.27 -15.65
CA ARG A 89 18.81 -13.46 -16.40
C ARG A 89 17.76 -14.25 -15.63
N VAL A 90 16.67 -14.62 -16.28
CA VAL A 90 15.65 -15.51 -15.72
C VAL A 90 16.24 -16.92 -15.55
N LEU A 91 16.17 -17.44 -14.32
CA LEU A 91 16.61 -18.80 -13.99
C LEU A 91 15.43 -19.77 -13.87
N ALA A 92 14.37 -19.32 -13.22
CA ALA A 92 13.17 -20.11 -13.02
C ALA A 92 11.95 -19.21 -12.87
N VAL A 93 10.83 -19.70 -13.36
CA VAL A 93 9.54 -19.03 -13.36
C VAL A 93 8.58 -19.88 -12.54
N ARG A 94 7.74 -19.27 -11.69
CA ARG A 94 6.76 -20.02 -10.88
C ARG A 94 5.51 -20.42 -11.66
N ASP A 95 5.10 -19.55 -12.57
CA ASP A 95 3.90 -19.71 -13.39
C ASP A 95 4.32 -20.16 -14.80
N ASP A 96 3.43 -20.78 -15.58
CA ASP A 96 3.66 -21.10 -17.00
C ASP A 96 3.66 -19.83 -17.87
N ILE A 97 4.41 -18.81 -17.46
CA ILE A 97 4.53 -17.52 -18.15
C ILE A 97 5.75 -17.55 -19.08
N VAL A 98 5.55 -17.01 -20.27
CA VAL A 98 6.59 -16.91 -21.30
C VAL A 98 7.12 -15.48 -21.27
N ILE A 99 8.33 -15.31 -20.73
CA ILE A 99 9.01 -14.02 -20.68
C ILE A 99 10.42 -14.14 -21.28
N PRO A 100 11.01 -13.06 -21.81
CA PRO A 100 12.39 -13.06 -22.30
C PRO A 100 13.40 -13.54 -21.25
N ASP A 101 14.51 -14.14 -21.69
CA ASP A 101 15.54 -14.64 -20.76
C ASP A 101 16.27 -13.52 -20.03
N ILE A 102 16.37 -12.32 -20.61
CA ILE A 102 17.17 -11.21 -20.08
C ILE A 102 16.30 -9.96 -19.96
N HIS A 103 16.38 -9.31 -18.81
CA HIS A 103 15.62 -8.11 -18.51
C HIS A 103 16.49 -7.05 -17.83
N ARG A 104 16.16 -5.78 -18.05
CA ARG A 104 16.67 -4.68 -17.24
C ARG A 104 15.59 -4.28 -16.24
N VAL A 105 15.92 -4.34 -14.95
CA VAL A 105 14.95 -4.22 -13.85
C VAL A 105 15.47 -3.26 -12.79
N GLN A 106 14.58 -2.52 -12.15
CA GLN A 106 14.95 -1.59 -11.08
C GLN A 106 15.41 -2.37 -9.84
N LEU A 107 16.49 -1.93 -9.19
CA LEU A 107 17.06 -2.60 -8.02
C LEU A 107 16.05 -2.77 -6.88
N ILE A 108 15.14 -1.81 -6.71
CA ILE A 108 14.07 -1.87 -5.70
C ILE A 108 13.08 -3.04 -5.91
N GLN A 109 13.07 -3.64 -7.10
CA GLN A 109 12.22 -4.79 -7.47
C GLN A 109 12.91 -6.15 -7.28
N LEU A 110 14.14 -6.18 -6.76
CA LEU A 110 14.89 -7.41 -6.53
C LEU A 110 14.96 -7.73 -5.04
N TRP A 111 14.65 -8.97 -4.66
CA TRP A 111 14.79 -9.48 -3.29
C TRP A 111 15.88 -10.56 -3.25
N VAL A 112 17.00 -10.27 -2.58
CA VAL A 112 18.14 -11.19 -2.47
C VAL A 112 17.70 -12.50 -1.83
N THR A 113 18.09 -13.61 -2.45
CA THR A 113 17.80 -14.96 -1.93
C THR A 113 18.88 -15.44 -0.96
N LYS A 114 18.50 -16.28 0.00
CA LYS A 114 19.42 -16.90 0.97
C LYS A 114 20.27 -17.98 0.30
N ASP A 115 19.64 -18.78 -0.54
CA ASP A 115 20.30 -19.83 -1.30
C ASP A 115 20.95 -19.24 -2.55
N GLN A 116 22.26 -19.39 -2.63
CA GLN A 116 23.10 -18.81 -3.68
C GLN A 116 24.05 -19.88 -4.22
N ASP A 117 24.67 -19.60 -5.36
CA ASP A 117 25.77 -20.43 -5.83
C ASP A 117 26.96 -20.32 -4.86
N LYS A 118 27.25 -21.43 -4.18
CA LYS A 118 28.32 -21.51 -3.16
C LYS A 118 29.72 -21.40 -3.74
N SER A 119 29.88 -21.45 -5.07
CA SER A 119 31.16 -21.26 -5.74
C SER A 119 31.59 -19.79 -5.80
N ILE A 120 30.66 -18.86 -5.58
CA ILE A 120 30.91 -17.42 -5.64
C ILE A 120 30.91 -16.86 -4.22
N ALA A 121 31.99 -16.19 -3.83
CA ALA A 121 32.05 -15.46 -2.57
C ALA A 121 31.28 -14.14 -2.71
N LEU A 122 30.10 -14.07 -2.09
CA LEU A 122 29.20 -12.92 -2.12
C LEU A 122 28.99 -12.36 -0.71
N ASN A 123 28.93 -11.04 -0.58
CA ASN A 123 28.51 -10.38 0.66
C ASN A 123 26.98 -10.20 0.68
N LEU A 124 26.29 -11.32 0.85
CA LEU A 124 24.82 -11.37 0.77
C LEU A 124 24.12 -10.48 1.79
N GLU A 125 24.66 -10.37 3.00
CA GLU A 125 24.09 -9.53 4.05
C GLU A 125 24.17 -8.05 3.66
N SER A 126 25.34 -7.57 3.25
CA SER A 126 25.51 -6.18 2.78
C SER A 126 24.65 -5.91 1.55
N THR A 127 24.69 -6.79 0.56
CA THR A 127 23.91 -6.65 -0.68
C THR A 127 22.40 -6.59 -0.38
N ALA A 128 21.88 -7.51 0.43
CA ALA A 128 20.47 -7.49 0.82
C ALA A 128 20.11 -6.25 1.63
N ASN A 129 20.97 -5.82 2.55
CA ASN A 129 20.77 -4.67 3.39
C ASN A 129 20.67 -3.37 2.58
N SER A 130 21.60 -3.17 1.65
CA SER A 130 21.65 -1.99 0.78
C SER A 130 20.46 -1.91 -0.17
N ILE A 131 20.06 -3.03 -0.78
CA ILE A 131 18.88 -3.07 -1.64
C ILE A 131 17.60 -2.84 -0.82
N ASP A 132 17.53 -3.35 0.41
CA ASP A 132 16.42 -3.10 1.32
C ASP A 132 16.32 -1.64 1.75
N MET A 133 17.45 -0.98 2.06
CA MET A 133 17.51 0.46 2.33
C MET A 133 17.02 1.27 1.14
N LEU A 134 17.54 0.99 -0.06
CA LEU A 134 17.15 1.67 -1.30
C LEU A 134 15.65 1.53 -1.56
N ARG A 135 15.13 0.30 -1.45
CA ARG A 135 13.71 0.02 -1.65
C ARG A 135 12.85 0.76 -0.64
N PHE A 136 13.19 0.70 0.65
CA PHE A 136 12.42 1.39 1.69
C PHE A 136 12.37 2.90 1.42
N PHE A 137 13.51 3.48 1.05
CA PHE A 137 13.64 4.91 0.75
C PHE A 137 12.65 5.34 -0.34
N TYR A 138 12.72 4.71 -1.52
CA TYR A 138 11.89 5.10 -2.66
C TYR A 138 10.41 4.69 -2.51
N LEU A 139 10.09 3.62 -1.78
CA LEU A 139 8.69 3.20 -1.60
C LEU A 139 7.95 3.98 -0.51
N TYR A 140 8.64 4.40 0.56
CA TYR A 140 7.98 4.94 1.76
C TYR A 140 8.38 6.37 2.11
N LEU A 141 9.55 6.86 1.71
CA LEU A 141 10.04 8.18 2.11
C LEU A 141 9.93 9.22 1.00
N VAL A 142 10.22 8.84 -0.24
CA VAL A 142 10.10 9.75 -1.39
C VAL A 142 8.63 10.07 -1.66
N ARG A 143 8.35 11.32 -2.03
CA ARG A 143 7.04 11.81 -2.49
C ARG A 143 7.12 12.24 -3.96
N PRO A 144 6.00 12.21 -4.71
CA PRO A 144 5.98 12.53 -6.13
C PRO A 144 6.44 13.94 -6.53
N TRP A 145 6.44 14.89 -5.59
CA TRP A 145 6.82 16.29 -5.78
C TRP A 145 8.23 16.63 -5.28
N ASP A 146 8.95 15.67 -4.69
CA ASP A 146 10.31 15.93 -4.18
C ASP A 146 11.30 16.27 -5.31
N GLU A 147 11.01 15.87 -6.56
CA GLU A 147 11.85 16.16 -7.75
C GLU A 147 12.10 17.66 -7.97
N ASP A 148 11.15 18.49 -7.53
CA ASP A 148 11.17 19.95 -7.67
C ASP A 148 11.87 20.64 -6.46
N GLU A 149 12.30 19.87 -5.45
CA GLU A 149 12.91 20.41 -4.24
C GLU A 149 14.41 20.71 -4.39
N GLU A 150 14.74 22.00 -4.32
CA GLU A 150 16.13 22.50 -4.35
C GLU A 150 16.75 22.64 -2.96
N SER A 151 15.94 22.60 -1.90
CA SER A 151 16.37 22.65 -0.50
C SER A 151 16.98 21.34 -0.02
N ASP A 152 17.57 21.36 1.18
CA ASP A 152 18.12 20.17 1.82
C ASP A 152 17.03 19.14 2.17
N TRP A 153 16.84 18.16 1.29
CA TRP A 153 15.82 17.13 1.44
C TRP A 153 16.05 16.30 2.71
N VAL A 154 17.31 16.02 3.03
CA VAL A 154 17.66 15.15 4.16
C VAL A 154 17.26 15.78 5.49
N SER A 155 17.63 17.05 5.70
CA SER A 155 17.28 17.74 6.95
C SER A 155 15.78 18.08 7.04
N SER A 156 15.12 18.33 5.91
CA SER A 156 13.70 18.69 5.88
C SER A 156 12.76 17.49 6.07
N HIS A 157 13.08 16.34 5.46
CA HIS A 157 12.08 15.27 5.27
C HIS A 157 12.48 13.92 5.86
N LEU A 158 13.77 13.59 5.93
CA LEU A 158 14.18 12.22 6.24
C LEU A 158 13.62 11.73 7.58
N GLU A 159 13.81 12.53 8.64
CA GLU A 159 13.39 12.15 9.98
C GLU A 159 11.87 12.20 10.15
N SER A 160 11.21 13.26 9.66
CA SER A 160 9.75 13.43 9.77
C SER A 160 9.00 12.31 9.05
N ARG A 161 9.42 11.95 7.84
CA ARG A 161 8.81 10.86 7.05
C ARG A 161 9.10 9.48 7.60
N LEU A 162 10.29 9.26 8.16
CA LEU A 162 10.58 8.04 8.90
C LEU A 162 9.67 7.91 10.12
N ARG A 163 9.56 8.96 10.94
CA ARG A 163 8.66 8.98 12.10
C ARG A 163 7.23 8.69 11.68
N LEU A 164 6.71 9.38 10.64
CA LEU A 164 5.38 9.12 10.12
C LEU A 164 5.17 7.64 9.75
N TYR A 165 6.12 7.02 9.04
CA TYR A 165 6.03 5.61 8.69
C TYR A 165 5.91 4.71 9.93
N TYR A 166 6.75 4.94 10.95
CA TYR A 166 6.73 4.11 12.16
C TYR A 166 5.52 4.39 13.03
N ASP A 167 5.04 5.64 13.11
CA ASP A 167 3.84 6.01 13.85
C ASP A 167 2.58 5.38 13.25
N LEU A 168 2.52 5.29 11.92
CA LEU A 168 1.49 4.53 11.20
C LEU A 168 1.62 3.03 11.49
N LYS A 169 2.83 2.47 11.41
CA LYS A 169 3.09 1.03 11.63
C LYS A 169 2.81 0.59 13.08
N SER A 170 3.10 1.43 14.07
CA SER A 170 2.92 1.10 15.49
C SER A 170 1.50 1.35 16.00
N GLY A 171 0.61 1.93 15.19
CA GLY A 171 -0.74 2.32 15.62
C GLY A 171 -0.76 3.50 16.59
N SER A 172 0.31 4.32 16.62
CA SER A 172 0.36 5.54 17.45
C SER A 172 -0.62 6.60 16.96
N ILE A 173 -0.91 6.60 15.65
CA ILE A 173 -1.89 7.49 15.02
C ILE A 173 -3.28 6.81 15.09
N PRO A 174 -4.32 7.52 15.56
CA PRO A 174 -5.68 7.00 15.57
C PRO A 174 -6.13 6.53 14.18
N ARG A 175 -6.83 5.41 14.14
CA ARG A 175 -7.24 4.70 12.92
C ARG A 175 -7.76 5.61 11.80
N ALA A 176 -8.80 6.39 12.07
CA ALA A 176 -9.42 7.26 11.06
C ALA A 176 -8.41 8.24 10.43
N CYS A 177 -7.43 8.70 11.22
CA CYS A 177 -6.36 9.55 10.73
C CYS A 177 -5.32 8.74 9.93
N ALA A 178 -4.93 7.56 10.40
CA ALA A 178 -4.02 6.67 9.67
C ALA A 178 -4.58 6.28 8.28
N GLU A 179 -5.85 5.89 8.21
CA GLU A 179 -6.55 5.55 6.96
C GLU A 179 -6.62 6.75 6.01
N HIS A 180 -6.92 7.94 6.54
CA HIS A 180 -6.90 9.17 5.75
C HIS A 180 -5.51 9.42 5.15
N ILE A 181 -4.44 9.30 5.95
CA ILE A 181 -3.06 9.47 5.49
C ILE A 181 -2.70 8.42 4.44
N HIS A 182 -3.05 7.14 4.65
CA HIS A 182 -2.83 6.08 3.67
C HIS A 182 -3.54 6.33 2.35
N SER A 183 -4.78 6.85 2.41
CA SER A 183 -5.55 7.25 1.24
C SER A 183 -4.84 8.35 0.44
N LEU A 184 -4.38 9.41 1.13
CA LEU A 184 -3.64 10.51 0.50
C LEU A 184 -2.36 10.01 -0.18
N LEU A 185 -1.55 9.21 0.53
CA LEU A 185 -0.30 8.67 0.01
C LEU A 185 -0.53 7.75 -1.21
N THR A 186 -1.60 6.97 -1.18
CA THR A 186 -1.95 6.05 -2.28
C THR A 186 -2.47 6.80 -3.50
N GLN A 187 -3.32 7.82 -3.29
CA GLN A 187 -3.77 8.71 -4.35
C GLN A 187 -2.59 9.42 -5.01
N ALA A 188 -1.67 9.98 -4.21
CA ALA A 188 -0.47 10.64 -4.72
C ALA A 188 0.40 9.70 -5.57
N ARG A 189 0.62 8.45 -5.12
CA ARG A 189 1.36 7.44 -5.91
C ARG A 189 0.64 7.08 -7.21
N SER A 190 -0.68 6.91 -7.18
CA SER A 190 -1.49 6.58 -8.36
C SER A 190 -1.40 7.69 -9.41
N LEU A 191 -1.56 8.95 -8.98
CA LEU A 191 -1.42 10.13 -9.84
C LEU A 191 -0.01 10.25 -10.41
N ALA A 192 1.03 10.02 -9.60
CA ALA A 192 2.42 10.02 -10.06
C ALA A 192 2.69 8.98 -11.15
N ASN A 193 2.19 7.75 -10.96
CA ASN A 193 2.31 6.68 -11.95
C ASN A 193 1.60 7.04 -13.27
N LYS A 194 0.40 7.62 -13.19
CA LYS A 194 -0.34 8.11 -14.37
C LYS A 194 0.42 9.24 -15.07
N ARG A 195 0.97 10.20 -14.31
CA ARG A 195 1.82 11.29 -14.82
C ARG A 195 3.02 10.74 -15.59
N ASP A 196 3.75 9.79 -14.99
CA ASP A 196 4.95 9.22 -15.61
C ASP A 196 4.65 8.40 -16.86
N PHE A 197 3.51 7.70 -16.87
CA PHE A 197 3.02 7.00 -18.05
C PHE A 197 2.68 7.97 -19.18
N LEU A 198 1.95 9.07 -18.89
CA LEU A 198 1.64 10.11 -19.87
C LEU A 198 2.90 10.80 -20.39
N ARG A 199 3.85 11.14 -19.51
CA ARG A 199 5.15 11.72 -19.88
C ARG A 199 5.85 10.85 -20.93
N LYS A 200 5.91 9.52 -20.71
CA LYS A 200 6.50 8.57 -21.66
C LYS A 200 5.75 8.48 -22.99
N LYS A 201 4.43 8.72 -23.02
CA LYS A 201 3.63 8.77 -24.26
C LYS A 201 3.85 10.07 -25.03
N ILE A 202 3.83 11.22 -24.35
CA ILE A 202 4.03 12.55 -24.95
C ILE A 202 5.39 12.62 -25.65
N THR A 203 6.45 12.11 -25.03
CA THR A 203 7.81 12.11 -25.61
C THR A 203 7.93 11.25 -26.90
N ARG A 204 6.94 10.44 -27.27
CA ARG A 204 6.97 9.56 -28.47
C ARG A 204 6.26 10.15 -29.70
N ASP A 205 6.09 11.47 -29.80
CA ASP A 205 5.45 12.16 -30.94
C ASP A 205 4.06 11.57 -31.30
N CYS A 206 3.11 11.66 -30.36
CA CYS A 206 1.72 11.25 -30.60
C CYS A 206 0.89 12.40 -31.22
N LEU A 207 0.04 12.08 -32.21
CA LEU A 207 -0.88 13.01 -32.89
C LEU A 207 -1.93 13.69 -31.97
N GLU A 208 -2.05 13.24 -30.71
CA GLU A 208 -3.02 13.71 -29.71
C GLU A 208 -2.34 14.46 -28.55
N GLU A 209 -1.17 15.06 -28.79
CA GLU A 209 -0.35 15.74 -27.77
C GLU A 209 -1.15 16.71 -26.90
N ASP A 210 -2.00 17.55 -27.49
CA ASP A 210 -2.82 18.54 -26.76
C ASP A 210 -3.74 17.91 -25.70
N LEU A 211 -4.35 16.74 -26.01
CA LEU A 211 -5.24 16.03 -25.08
C LEU A 211 -4.45 15.39 -23.93
N TYR A 212 -3.27 14.84 -24.23
CA TYR A 212 -2.39 14.30 -23.21
C TYR A 212 -1.81 15.39 -22.30
N MET A 213 -1.52 16.58 -22.86
CA MET A 213 -1.04 17.73 -22.10
C MET A 213 -2.09 18.32 -21.16
N ASP A 214 -3.37 18.40 -21.58
CA ASP A 214 -4.47 18.82 -20.69
C ASP A 214 -4.62 17.82 -19.52
N THR A 215 -4.60 16.52 -19.83
CA THR A 215 -4.68 15.46 -18.80
C THR A 215 -3.46 15.48 -17.86
N PHE A 216 -2.26 15.69 -18.40
CA PHE A 216 -1.02 15.82 -17.63
C PHE A 216 -1.09 17.02 -16.66
N THR A 217 -1.59 18.16 -17.14
CA THR A 217 -1.75 19.37 -16.34
C THR A 217 -2.74 19.16 -15.19
N LYS A 218 -3.89 18.52 -15.45
CA LYS A 218 -4.87 18.17 -14.41
C LYS A 218 -4.26 17.29 -13.32
N ILE A 219 -3.54 16.24 -13.71
CA ILE A 219 -2.86 15.35 -12.75
C ILE A 219 -1.82 16.11 -11.93
N TYR A 220 -1.08 17.05 -12.54
CA TYR A 220 -0.11 17.88 -11.84
C TYR A 220 -0.79 18.79 -10.80
N CYS A 221 -1.90 19.43 -11.16
CA CYS A 221 -2.70 20.23 -10.22
C CYS A 221 -3.23 19.39 -9.05
N GLU A 222 -3.80 18.21 -9.32
CA GLU A 222 -4.28 17.31 -8.27
C GLU A 222 -3.15 16.87 -7.32
N LEU A 223 -1.94 16.63 -7.82
CA LEU A 223 -0.77 16.33 -6.97
C LEU A 223 -0.40 17.50 -6.05
N LEU A 224 -0.43 18.74 -6.57
CA LEU A 224 -0.17 19.95 -5.77
C LEU A 224 -1.21 20.19 -4.69
N GLU A 225 -2.48 19.82 -4.94
CA GLU A 225 -3.54 19.90 -3.93
C GLU A 225 -3.34 18.89 -2.79
N LEU A 226 -2.78 17.71 -3.07
CA LEU A 226 -2.50 16.69 -2.05
C LEU A 226 -1.31 17.01 -1.15
N GLN A 227 -0.32 17.74 -1.68
CA GLN A 227 0.91 18.06 -0.97
C GLN A 227 0.69 18.65 0.45
N PRO A 228 -0.06 19.75 0.65
CA PRO A 228 -0.23 20.35 1.97
C PRO A 228 -0.92 19.42 2.97
N HIS A 229 -1.76 18.48 2.50
CA HIS A 229 -2.40 17.50 3.37
C HIS A 229 -1.41 16.45 3.88
N ILE A 230 -0.48 16.02 3.03
CA ILE A 230 0.58 15.09 3.40
C ILE A 230 1.64 15.79 4.26
N ASP A 231 2.02 17.02 3.94
CA ASP A 231 2.96 17.81 4.74
C ASP A 231 2.42 18.02 6.18
N MET A 232 1.11 18.28 6.30
CA MET A 232 0.43 18.39 7.59
C MET A 232 0.47 17.07 8.38
N ALA A 233 0.43 15.93 7.68
CA ALA A 233 0.58 14.62 8.31
C ALA A 233 2.04 14.31 8.68
N GLU A 234 3.03 14.86 7.97
CA GLU A 234 4.44 14.62 8.27
C GLU A 234 4.91 15.38 9.52
N ASP A 235 4.41 16.60 9.75
CA ASP A 235 4.66 17.38 10.96
C ASP A 235 3.87 16.83 12.16
N PRO A 236 4.52 16.39 13.26
CA PRO A 236 3.82 15.85 14.43
C PRO A 236 2.83 16.82 15.09
N LEU A 237 3.13 18.12 15.14
CA LEU A 237 2.28 19.13 15.77
C LEU A 237 1.02 19.39 14.92
N LEU A 238 1.17 19.44 13.60
CA LEU A 238 0.04 19.61 12.70
C LEU A 238 -0.79 18.33 12.58
N ARG A 239 -0.15 17.17 12.68
CA ARG A 239 -0.84 15.87 12.73
C ARG A 239 -1.77 15.78 13.92
N ASP A 240 -1.40 16.29 15.08
CA ASP A 240 -2.31 16.35 16.25
C ASP A 240 -3.57 17.16 15.95
N PHE A 241 -3.48 18.20 15.13
CA PHE A 241 -4.64 18.95 14.67
C PHE A 241 -5.50 18.14 13.69
N LEU A 242 -4.90 17.43 12.74
CA LEU A 242 -5.62 16.48 11.87
C LEU A 242 -6.36 15.43 12.68
N VAL A 243 -5.69 14.83 13.66
CA VAL A 243 -6.27 13.86 14.58
C VAL A 243 -7.47 14.48 15.29
N LYS A 244 -7.33 15.66 15.92
CA LYS A 244 -8.45 16.34 16.59
C LYS A 244 -9.61 16.65 15.64
N LYS A 245 -9.33 17.08 14.41
CA LYS A 245 -10.39 17.37 13.42
C LYS A 245 -11.17 16.10 13.07
N LEU A 246 -10.48 14.98 12.86
CA LEU A 246 -11.11 13.70 12.50
C LEU A 246 -11.78 13.02 13.70
N THR A 247 -11.24 13.19 14.91
CA THR A 247 -11.80 12.60 16.15
C THR A 247 -12.91 13.46 16.77
N ASN A 248 -12.90 14.78 16.63
CA ASN A 248 -14.01 15.64 17.07
C ASN A 248 -15.24 15.51 16.17
N MET A 249 -15.07 15.07 14.92
CA MET A 249 -16.19 14.58 14.10
C MET A 249 -16.75 13.24 14.63
N SER A 250 -16.04 12.58 15.55
CA SER A 250 -16.34 11.27 16.12
C SER A 250 -16.62 11.31 17.64
N SER A 251 -16.71 12.49 18.26
CA SER A 251 -16.86 12.61 19.71
C SER A 251 -18.30 12.39 20.15
N GLY A 252 -18.61 11.12 20.39
CA GLY A 252 -19.78 10.66 21.12
C GLY A 252 -19.79 9.14 21.20
N ASP A 253 -18.92 8.54 22.02
CA ASP A 253 -19.33 7.57 23.04
C ASP A 253 -18.16 6.74 23.62
N GLN A 254 -18.42 6.32 24.86
CA GLN A 254 -17.66 5.37 25.66
C GLN A 254 -17.26 4.13 24.85
N ARG A 255 -16.02 3.65 25.02
CA ARG A 255 -15.55 2.39 24.41
C ARG A 255 -16.42 1.22 24.88
N SER A 256 -17.34 0.77 24.04
CA SER A 256 -18.08 -0.49 24.22
C SER A 256 -17.18 -1.67 23.82
N GLU A 257 -17.13 -2.72 24.66
CA GLU A 257 -16.35 -3.93 24.37
C GLU A 257 -16.85 -4.68 23.13
N GLU A 258 -18.16 -4.63 22.84
CA GLU A 258 -18.80 -5.28 21.68
C GLU A 258 -19.88 -4.35 21.10
N GLU A 259 -19.88 -4.12 19.78
CA GLU A 259 -20.93 -3.35 19.10
C GLU A 259 -21.46 -4.09 17.86
N THR A 260 -22.78 -4.27 17.79
CA THR A 260 -23.46 -4.79 16.59
C THR A 260 -24.19 -3.66 15.85
N TRP A 261 -23.87 -3.52 14.57
CA TRP A 261 -24.41 -2.51 13.67
C TRP A 261 -25.19 -3.15 12.53
N ILE A 262 -26.41 -2.67 12.31
CA ILE A 262 -27.21 -2.97 11.12
C ILE A 262 -26.94 -1.87 10.10
N ILE A 263 -26.51 -2.27 8.90
CA ILE A 263 -26.35 -1.37 7.76
C ILE A 263 -27.55 -1.53 6.85
N TYR A 264 -28.33 -0.46 6.73
CA TYR A 264 -29.50 -0.41 5.87
C TYR A 264 -29.59 0.94 5.18
N ASP A 265 -29.32 0.98 3.88
CA ASP A 265 -29.28 2.21 3.07
C ASP A 265 -30.67 2.86 2.94
N GLN A 266 -31.55 2.24 2.15
CA GLN A 266 -32.87 2.81 1.84
C GLN A 266 -33.90 1.72 1.52
N GLY A 267 -35.16 1.98 1.85
CA GLY A 267 -36.26 1.04 1.62
C GLY A 267 -37.58 1.56 2.18
N THR A 268 -38.67 0.85 1.92
CA THR A 268 -39.97 1.20 2.51
C THR A 268 -40.06 0.71 3.96
N ALA A 269 -41.02 1.23 4.72
CA ALA A 269 -41.25 0.78 6.09
C ALA A 269 -41.53 -0.75 6.17
N ASN A 270 -42.20 -1.31 5.16
CA ASN A 270 -42.46 -2.75 5.09
C ASN A 270 -41.17 -3.54 4.83
N ASP A 271 -40.29 -3.05 3.95
CA ASP A 271 -39.00 -3.70 3.68
C ASP A 271 -38.14 -3.70 4.94
N TYR A 272 -38.16 -2.60 5.68
CA TYR A 272 -37.46 -2.46 6.95
C TYR A 272 -37.96 -3.44 8.00
N MET A 273 -39.29 -3.58 8.15
CA MET A 273 -39.89 -4.56 9.07
C MET A 273 -39.55 -5.99 8.66
N ASN A 274 -39.68 -6.34 7.38
CA ASN A 274 -39.34 -7.67 6.85
C ASN A 274 -37.87 -8.01 7.11
N PHE A 275 -36.96 -7.05 6.94
CA PHE A 275 -35.54 -7.25 7.21
C PHE A 275 -35.27 -7.46 8.70
N LEU A 276 -35.86 -6.63 9.56
CA LEU A 276 -35.71 -6.78 11.02
C LEU A 276 -36.30 -8.09 11.53
N GLU A 277 -37.36 -8.62 10.91
CA GLU A 277 -37.87 -9.96 11.20
C GLU A 277 -36.82 -11.04 10.88
N LYS A 278 -36.18 -10.98 9.71
CA LYS A 278 -35.07 -11.89 9.36
C LYS A 278 -33.88 -11.75 10.33
N VAL A 279 -33.54 -10.52 10.73
CA VAL A 279 -32.47 -10.27 11.71
C VAL A 279 -32.83 -10.91 13.05
N LYS A 280 -34.07 -10.76 13.50
CA LYS A 280 -34.57 -11.32 14.77
C LYS A 280 -34.56 -12.85 14.79
N GLU A 281 -34.80 -13.50 13.65
CA GLU A 281 -34.68 -14.97 13.55
C GLU A 281 -33.25 -15.46 13.81
N VAL A 282 -32.25 -14.72 13.32
CA VAL A 282 -30.84 -15.08 13.48
C VAL A 282 -30.26 -14.59 14.81
N TYR A 283 -30.70 -13.43 15.30
CA TYR A 283 -30.19 -12.76 16.50
C TYR A 283 -31.33 -12.28 17.40
N PRO A 284 -31.95 -13.17 18.18
CA PRO A 284 -33.17 -12.85 18.93
C PRO A 284 -32.95 -11.96 20.16
N THR A 285 -31.73 -11.93 20.72
CA THR A 285 -31.44 -11.30 22.02
C THR A 285 -30.37 -10.21 21.96
N GLU A 286 -29.85 -9.88 20.79
CA GLU A 286 -28.80 -8.88 20.64
C GLU A 286 -29.38 -7.46 20.53
N THR A 287 -28.60 -6.49 21.00
CA THR A 287 -28.90 -5.08 20.80
C THR A 287 -28.17 -4.57 19.57
N PHE A 288 -28.88 -3.81 18.74
CA PHE A 288 -28.34 -3.31 17.48
C PHE A 288 -28.44 -1.79 17.42
N ARG A 289 -27.47 -1.18 16.76
CA ARG A 289 -27.55 0.20 16.28
C ARG A 289 -27.68 0.20 14.76
N ILE A 290 -28.39 1.16 14.20
CA ILE A 290 -28.66 1.19 12.75
C ILE A 290 -27.98 2.40 12.13
N THR A 291 -27.37 2.21 10.95
CA THR A 291 -26.78 3.26 10.11
C THR A 291 -27.03 2.94 8.64
N ASP A 292 -26.95 3.96 7.81
CA ASP A 292 -27.14 3.94 6.36
C ASP A 292 -25.86 3.59 5.59
N SER A 293 -24.67 3.88 6.15
CA SER A 293 -23.39 3.72 5.44
C SER A 293 -22.43 2.77 6.14
N LEU A 294 -22.11 1.66 5.46
CA LEU A 294 -21.03 0.75 5.88
C LEU A 294 -19.68 1.47 5.91
N ALA A 295 -19.32 2.19 4.84
CA ALA A 295 -18.05 2.89 4.72
C ALA A 295 -17.81 3.88 5.87
N ALA A 296 -18.79 4.74 6.16
CA ALA A 296 -18.65 5.73 7.24
C ALA A 296 -18.49 5.05 8.61
N LYS A 297 -19.18 3.93 8.83
CA LYS A 297 -19.11 3.22 10.11
C LYS A 297 -17.83 2.41 10.26
N LEU A 298 -17.29 1.84 9.19
CA LEU A 298 -15.99 1.16 9.20
C LEU A 298 -14.85 2.08 9.64
N VAL A 299 -14.87 3.36 9.25
CA VAL A 299 -13.89 4.39 9.65
C VAL A 299 -14.03 4.78 11.13
N ASN A 300 -15.26 4.94 11.59
CA ASN A 300 -15.57 5.61 12.86
C ASN A 300 -15.91 4.63 14.01
N CYS A 301 -15.91 3.32 13.77
CA CYS A 301 -16.20 2.35 14.81
C CYS A 301 -15.00 2.19 15.75
N ASN A 302 -15.24 2.33 17.05
CA ASN A 302 -14.22 2.34 18.10
C ASN A 302 -14.21 1.06 18.97
N SER A 303 -14.95 0.01 18.57
CA SER A 303 -15.05 -1.24 19.33
C SER A 303 -13.94 -2.22 18.97
N LYS A 304 -13.50 -3.08 19.90
CA LYS A 304 -12.52 -4.15 19.58
C LYS A 304 -13.17 -5.35 18.90
N LYS A 305 -14.50 -5.48 19.00
CA LYS A 305 -15.30 -6.55 18.38
C LYS A 305 -16.55 -5.92 17.78
N ALA A 306 -16.44 -5.53 16.52
CA ALA A 306 -17.57 -4.99 15.77
C ALA A 306 -18.19 -6.06 14.88
N ARG A 307 -19.52 -6.14 14.88
CA ARG A 307 -20.31 -6.96 13.95
C ARG A 307 -21.15 -6.04 13.06
N PHE A 308 -21.03 -6.22 11.76
CA PHE A 308 -21.79 -5.50 10.74
C PHE A 308 -22.76 -6.45 10.05
N ILE A 309 -24.05 -6.18 10.16
CA ILE A 309 -25.14 -6.92 9.54
C ILE A 309 -25.62 -6.14 8.32
N LEU A 310 -25.49 -6.71 7.14
CA LEU A 310 -25.79 -6.06 5.86
C LEU A 310 -27.15 -6.49 5.32
N SER A 311 -27.94 -5.51 4.87
CA SER A 311 -29.15 -5.75 4.09
C SER A 311 -28.85 -6.03 2.61
N GLU A 312 -29.87 -6.50 1.89
CA GLU A 312 -29.84 -6.72 0.44
C GLU A 312 -29.73 -5.39 -0.32
N SER A 313 -28.49 -4.90 -0.45
CA SER A 313 -28.18 -3.70 -1.22
C SER A 313 -26.71 -3.71 -1.70
N LYS A 314 -26.36 -2.64 -2.42
CA LYS A 314 -25.01 -2.34 -2.86
C LYS A 314 -24.30 -1.49 -1.80
N HIS A 315 -23.35 -2.08 -1.11
CA HIS A 315 -22.57 -1.45 -0.05
C HIS A 315 -21.20 -1.04 -0.60
N HIS A 316 -20.96 0.27 -0.70
CA HIS A 316 -19.66 0.79 -1.11
C HIS A 316 -18.66 0.71 0.06
N ILE A 317 -17.46 0.22 -0.25
CA ILE A 317 -16.32 0.11 0.65
C ILE A 317 -15.15 0.89 0.04
N ASN A 318 -14.70 1.91 0.76
CA ASN A 318 -13.54 2.72 0.44
C ASN A 318 -12.37 2.50 1.43
N THR A 319 -12.61 1.77 2.52
CA THR A 319 -11.62 1.43 3.55
C THR A 319 -11.96 0.10 4.18
N THR A 320 -10.92 -0.59 4.64
CA THR A 320 -10.96 -1.84 5.40
C THR A 320 -11.47 -1.59 6.81
N GLY A 321 -11.22 -0.39 7.34
CA GLY A 321 -11.76 0.04 8.61
C GLY A 321 -11.43 -0.96 9.70
N ILE A 322 -12.30 -1.02 10.72
CA ILE A 322 -12.18 -1.89 11.89
C ILE A 322 -11.89 -3.38 11.61
N LEU A 323 -12.17 -3.86 10.41
CA LEU A 323 -12.01 -5.27 10.05
C LEU A 323 -10.53 -5.72 9.99
N GLU A 324 -9.55 -4.82 9.96
CA GLU A 324 -8.13 -5.20 10.01
C GLU A 324 -7.73 -5.86 11.34
N GLU A 325 -8.34 -5.43 12.46
CA GLU A 325 -8.08 -5.91 13.82
C GLU A 325 -9.00 -7.09 14.22
N GLY A 326 -9.87 -7.52 13.30
CA GLY A 326 -10.87 -8.55 13.52
C GLY A 326 -12.29 -7.98 13.59
N GLY A 327 -13.27 -8.83 13.28
CA GLY A 327 -14.67 -8.41 13.24
C GLY A 327 -15.52 -9.36 12.41
N GLU A 328 -16.81 -9.07 12.33
CA GLU A 328 -17.76 -9.89 11.57
C GLU A 328 -18.52 -9.01 10.58
N LEU A 329 -18.56 -9.44 9.32
CA LEU A 329 -19.35 -8.83 8.26
C LEU A 329 -20.28 -9.90 7.69
N ARG A 330 -21.57 -9.78 7.97
CA ARG A 330 -22.57 -10.81 7.66
C ARG A 330 -23.73 -10.24 6.87
N GLY A 331 -24.02 -10.83 5.72
CA GLY A 331 -25.23 -10.52 4.96
C GLY A 331 -26.45 -11.30 5.45
N ILE A 332 -27.61 -10.65 5.59
CA ILE A 332 -28.89 -11.32 5.84
C ILE A 332 -29.80 -11.13 4.64
N GLY A 333 -30.08 -12.24 3.96
CA GLY A 333 -30.85 -12.25 2.71
C GLY A 333 -30.18 -13.08 1.63
N LEU A 334 -30.57 -12.83 0.39
CA LEU A 334 -29.98 -13.47 -0.78
C LEU A 334 -28.58 -12.93 -1.04
N ARG A 335 -27.58 -13.83 -1.02
CA ARG A 335 -26.16 -13.51 -1.23
C ARG A 335 -25.90 -12.64 -2.47
N GLU A 336 -26.62 -12.90 -3.55
CA GLU A 336 -26.48 -12.24 -4.85
C GLU A 336 -26.85 -10.74 -4.80
N ASN A 337 -27.75 -10.39 -3.87
CA ASN A 337 -28.26 -9.03 -3.68
C ASN A 337 -27.43 -8.23 -2.67
N ILE A 338 -26.54 -8.88 -1.92
CA ILE A 338 -25.68 -8.23 -0.91
C ILE A 338 -24.30 -8.06 -1.53
N GLN A 339 -24.10 -6.92 -2.18
CA GLN A 339 -22.90 -6.66 -2.97
C GLN A 339 -22.00 -5.66 -2.28
N LEU A 340 -20.74 -6.05 -2.05
CA LEU A 340 -19.68 -5.14 -1.63
C LEU A 340 -19.00 -4.61 -2.89
N LEU A 341 -18.92 -3.28 -3.03
CA LEU A 341 -18.31 -2.60 -4.17
C LEU A 341 -17.16 -1.73 -3.68
N SER A 342 -16.12 -1.59 -4.50
CA SER A 342 -15.07 -0.59 -4.28
C SER A 342 -14.83 0.19 -5.55
N ASP A 343 -14.69 1.50 -5.41
CA ASP A 343 -14.33 2.39 -6.51
C ASP A 343 -12.80 2.51 -6.67
N ARG A 344 -12.02 1.68 -5.93
CA ARG A 344 -10.56 1.65 -5.97
C ARG A 344 -10.04 0.41 -6.71
N ASP A 345 -9.02 0.60 -7.55
CA ASP A 345 -8.39 -0.45 -8.37
C ASP A 345 -7.32 -1.29 -7.64
N ASP A 346 -7.15 -1.11 -6.33
CA ASP A 346 -6.04 -1.64 -5.54
C ASP A 346 -6.45 -2.70 -4.49
N ILE A 347 -6.76 -2.29 -3.26
CA ILE A 347 -7.03 -3.16 -2.12
C ILE A 347 -8.40 -2.76 -1.55
N MET A 348 -9.38 -3.62 -1.77
CA MET A 348 -10.74 -3.43 -1.27
C MET A 348 -10.86 -3.82 0.21
N LEU A 349 -10.17 -4.89 0.64
CA LEU A 349 -10.24 -5.48 1.98
C LEU A 349 -8.83 -5.97 2.40
N ASP A 350 -8.37 -5.56 3.58
CA ASP A 350 -7.12 -5.99 4.24
C ASP A 350 -7.47 -6.47 5.65
N PHE A 351 -6.91 -7.62 6.04
CA PHE A 351 -7.18 -8.33 7.30
C PHE A 351 -5.87 -8.72 7.97
N SER A 352 -4.96 -7.76 8.09
CA SER A 352 -3.56 -8.01 8.40
C SER A 352 -3.28 -8.39 9.87
N ILE A 353 -4.20 -8.13 10.82
CA ILE A 353 -3.92 -8.23 12.26
C ILE A 353 -4.84 -9.22 12.98
N GLY A 354 -6.15 -9.22 12.69
CA GLY A 354 -7.15 -9.97 13.44
C GLY A 354 -7.90 -11.07 12.70
N HIS A 355 -8.78 -11.77 13.42
CA HIS A 355 -9.67 -12.77 12.84
C HIS A 355 -10.95 -12.11 12.34
N THR A 356 -11.15 -12.12 11.03
CA THR A 356 -12.31 -11.50 10.38
C THR A 356 -13.20 -12.55 9.74
N VAL A 357 -14.50 -12.51 10.03
CA VAL A 357 -15.51 -13.39 9.45
C VAL A 357 -16.28 -12.60 8.40
N ILE A 358 -16.27 -13.10 7.17
CA ILE A 358 -17.12 -12.60 6.10
C ILE A 358 -18.09 -13.71 5.72
N GLU A 359 -19.39 -13.46 5.83
CA GLU A 359 -20.42 -14.46 5.59
C GLU A 359 -21.56 -13.91 4.74
N ASN A 360 -22.04 -14.72 3.80
CA ASN A 360 -23.22 -14.45 2.98
C ASN A 360 -23.20 -13.09 2.23
N VAL A 361 -22.05 -12.74 1.66
CA VAL A 361 -21.89 -11.55 0.80
C VAL A 361 -21.29 -11.91 -0.56
N THR A 362 -21.50 -11.03 -1.53
CA THR A 362 -20.87 -11.07 -2.85
C THR A 362 -19.91 -9.90 -2.98
N ILE A 363 -18.65 -10.17 -3.30
CA ILE A 363 -17.64 -9.13 -3.57
C ILE A 363 -17.68 -8.85 -5.07
N ASN A 364 -18.01 -7.63 -5.45
CA ASN A 364 -18.04 -7.19 -6.84
C ASN A 364 -16.79 -6.34 -7.12
N CYS A 365 -15.89 -6.88 -7.95
CA CYS A 365 -14.64 -6.23 -8.34
C CYS A 365 -14.80 -5.14 -9.41
N GLY A 366 -16.02 -4.79 -9.81
CA GLY A 366 -16.28 -3.71 -10.76
C GLY A 366 -15.59 -3.95 -12.12
N GLU A 367 -14.78 -2.96 -12.55
CA GLU A 367 -13.99 -3.02 -13.79
C GLU A 367 -12.61 -3.67 -13.61
N ALA A 368 -12.24 -4.10 -12.40
CA ALA A 368 -10.94 -4.69 -12.16
C ALA A 368 -10.79 -6.02 -12.93
N GLN A 369 -9.65 -6.19 -13.61
CA GLN A 369 -9.37 -7.39 -14.42
C GLN A 369 -9.35 -8.69 -13.60
N CYS A 370 -9.02 -8.63 -12.31
CA CYS A 370 -9.07 -9.76 -11.40
C CYS A 370 -9.24 -9.31 -9.95
N GLY A 371 -9.93 -10.12 -9.14
CA GLY A 371 -9.97 -10.00 -7.68
C GLY A 371 -9.06 -11.04 -7.05
N ILE A 372 -8.19 -10.63 -6.13
CA ILE A 372 -7.24 -11.53 -5.46
C ILE A 372 -7.58 -11.59 -3.98
N LEU A 373 -7.86 -12.79 -3.47
CA LEU A 373 -7.99 -13.05 -2.04
C LEU A 373 -6.72 -13.76 -1.54
N GLY A 374 -5.82 -13.01 -0.92
CA GLY A 374 -4.60 -13.55 -0.32
C GLY A 374 -4.79 -13.78 1.18
N TYR A 375 -4.38 -14.95 1.70
CA TYR A 375 -4.25 -15.16 3.15
C TYR A 375 -2.77 -15.15 3.53
N SER A 376 -2.41 -14.38 4.56
CA SER A 376 -1.08 -14.42 5.16
C SER A 376 -1.17 -15.16 6.49
N LYS A 377 -0.52 -16.33 6.61
CA LYS A 377 -0.33 -16.96 7.92
C LYS A 377 0.80 -16.23 8.62
N ALA A 378 0.48 -15.45 9.64
CA ALA A 378 1.48 -14.95 10.58
C ALA A 378 2.20 -16.15 11.22
N GLN A 379 3.50 -16.31 10.92
CA GLN A 379 4.37 -17.19 11.69
C GLN A 379 4.41 -16.63 13.12
N LYS A 380 3.78 -17.33 14.07
CA LYS A 380 3.93 -17.04 15.49
C LYS A 380 5.41 -17.27 15.85
N GLY A 381 6.14 -16.18 16.07
CA GLY A 381 7.46 -16.23 16.70
C GLY A 381 7.34 -16.78 18.11
N ALA A 382 8.22 -17.73 18.44
CA ALA A 382 8.49 -18.21 19.79
C ALA A 382 9.41 -17.24 20.54
#